data_AF-A0A945VWL7-F1
#
_entry.id   AF-A0A945VWL7-F1
#
_cell.length_a   1.000
_cell.length_b   1.000
_cell.length_c   1.000
_cell.angle_alpha   90.00
_cell.angle_beta   90.00
_cell.angle_gamma   90.00
#
_symmetry.space_group_name_H-M   'P 1'
#
loop_
_entity.id
_entity.type
_entity.pdbx_description
1 polymer ?
#
loop_
_entity_poly.entity_id
_entity_poly.type
_entity_poly.pdbx_seq_one_letter_code
_entity_poly.pdbx_strand_id
1 'polypeptide(L)' 'MKTAGQLCRELNVKYHCLDYLIRSGYVPQPKRLDSGQRVFTEQDVKRIREVLFERMAK' A
#
# COMPACT_ATOMS: atom_id res chain seq x y z
N MET A 1 12.27 -1.13 1.40
CA MET A 1 11.33 -0.37 2.26
C MET A 1 10.94 0.90 1.53
N LYS A 2 9.65 1.18 1.39
CA LYS A 2 9.10 2.30 0.61
C LYS A 2 8.11 3.07 1.45
N THR A 3 8.10 4.39 1.30
CA THR A 3 7.04 5.23 1.87
C THR A 3 5.74 5.07 1.08
N ALA A 4 4.61 5.45 1.69
CA ALA A 4 3.31 5.45 1.00
C ALA A 4 3.33 6.21 -0.34
N GLY A 5 4.02 7.36 -0.40
CA GLY A 5 4.13 8.16 -1.63
C GLY A 5 4.96 7.47 -2.72
N GLN A 6 6.07 6.83 -2.34
CA GLN A 6 6.89 6.05 -3.28
C GLN A 6 6.11 4.83 -3.82
N LEU A 7 5.40 4.13 -2.92
CA LEU A 7 4.56 3.00 -3.29
C LEU A 7 3.46 3.40 -4.29
N CYS A 8 2.76 4.51 -4.03
CA CYS A 8 1.71 5.02 -4.90
C CYS A 8 2.25 5.35 -6.31
N ARG A 9 3.44 5.97 -6.39
CA ARG A 9 4.08 6.28 -7.69
C ARG A 9 4.48 5.02 -8.43
N GLU A 10 5.05 4.04 -7.76
CA GLU A 10 5.48 2.78 -8.37
C GLU A 10 4.31 1.95 -8.89
N LEU A 11 3.23 1.87 -8.11
CA LEU A 11 2.05 1.10 -8.48
C LEU A 11 1.06 1.88 -9.35
N ASN A 12 1.36 3.15 -9.67
CA ASN A 12 0.46 4.08 -10.35
C ASN A 12 -0.94 4.13 -9.71
N VAL A 13 -0.98 4.19 -8.38
CA VAL A 13 -2.23 4.19 -7.59
C VAL A 13 -2.34 5.49 -6.80
N LYS A 14 -3.57 6.01 -6.71
CA LYS A 14 -3.85 7.20 -5.89
C LYS A 14 -3.77 6.87 -4.40
N TYR A 15 -3.28 7.81 -3.60
CA TYR A 15 -3.09 7.61 -2.15
C TYR A 15 -4.38 7.16 -1.42
N HIS A 16 -5.54 7.71 -1.80
CA HIS A 16 -6.81 7.32 -1.18
C HIS A 16 -7.20 5.86 -1.45
N CYS A 17 -6.80 5.29 -2.59
CA CYS A 17 -7.03 3.88 -2.87
C CYS A 17 -6.17 3.02 -1.95
N LEU A 18 -4.89 3.39 -1.77
CA LEU A 18 -4.01 2.72 -0.82
C LEU A 18 -4.55 2.83 0.62
N ASP A 19 -5.01 4.02 1.04
CA ASP A 19 -5.60 4.22 2.36
C ASP A 19 -6.89 3.41 2.55
N TYR A 20 -7.74 3.32 1.52
CA TYR A 20 -8.92 2.46 1.53
C TYR A 20 -8.56 0.98 1.70
N LEU A 21 -7.56 0.48 0.98
CA LEU A 21 -7.11 -0.91 1.10
C LEU A 21 -6.65 -1.23 2.51
N ILE A 22 -5.91 -0.31 3.13
CA ILE A 22 -5.40 -0.45 4.50
C ILE A 22 -6.54 -0.41 5.51
N ARG A 23 -7.42 0.60 5.41
CA ARG A 23 -8.54 0.80 6.35
C ARG A 23 -9.58 -0.31 6.28
N SER A 24 -9.77 -0.89 5.11
CA SER A 24 -10.72 -1.98 4.89
C SER A 24 -10.13 -3.36 5.20
N GLY A 25 -8.85 -3.44 5.62
CA GLY A 25 -8.20 -4.69 5.98
C GLY A 25 -7.81 -5.60 4.81
N TYR A 26 -7.80 -5.08 3.57
CA TYR A 26 -7.39 -5.86 2.40
C TYR A 26 -5.88 -6.07 2.33
N VAL A 27 -5.12 -5.18 2.96
CA VAL A 27 -3.66 -5.25 3.06
C VAL A 27 -3.26 -5.07 4.53
N PRO A 28 -2.13 -5.63 4.98
CA PRO A 28 -1.70 -5.49 6.36
C PRO A 28 -1.45 -4.02 6.73
N GLN A 29 -1.62 -3.72 8.01
CA GLN A 29 -1.34 -2.38 8.54
C GLN A 29 0.16 -2.07 8.36
N PRO A 30 0.52 -0.95 7.71
CA PRO A 30 1.91 -0.62 7.48
C PRO A 30 2.60 -0.28 8.79
N LYS A 31 3.90 -0.57 8.84
CA LYS A 31 4.77 -0.09 9.91
C LYS A 31 4.84 1.44 9.84
N ARG A 32 5.03 2.07 11.00
CA ARG A 32 5.23 3.51 11.10
C ARG A 32 6.63 3.76 11.65
N LEU A 33 7.33 4.71 11.06
CA LEU A 33 8.54 5.26 11.64
C LEU A 33 8.19 6.17 12.82
N ASP A 34 9.18 6.56 13.61
CA ASP A 34 9.01 7.49 14.74
C ASP A 34 8.44 8.85 14.28
N SER A 35 8.69 9.23 13.02
CA SER A 35 8.10 10.41 12.38
C SER A 35 6.59 10.30 12.09
N GLY A 36 5.97 9.14 12.35
CA GLY A 36 4.60 8.81 11.98
C GLY A 36 4.43 8.42 10.50
N GLN A 37 5.48 8.46 9.70
CA GLN A 37 5.43 8.10 8.29
C GLN A 37 5.21 6.59 8.10
N ARG A 38 4.21 6.23 7.27
CA ARG A 38 3.92 4.84 6.90
C ARG A 38 4.99 4.31 5.94
N VAL A 39 5.56 3.16 6.29
CA VAL A 39 6.56 2.45 5.49
C VAL A 39 6.11 1.03 5.21
N PHE A 40 6.43 0.57 4.02
CA PHE A 40 6.04 -0.72 3.45
C PHE A 40 7.30 -1.51 3.11
N THR A 41 7.34 -2.76 3.52
CA THR A 41 8.38 -3.71 3.10
C THR A 41 8.14 -4.14 1.66
N GLU A 42 9.14 -4.78 1.04
CA GLU A 42 8.95 -5.34 -0.31
C GLU A 42 7.85 -6.41 -0.34
N GLN A 43 7.66 -7.14 0.77
CA GLN A 43 6.58 -8.11 0.91
C GLN A 43 5.21 -7.42 0.95
N ASP A 44 5.09 -6.30 1.66
CA ASP A 44 3.85 -5.50 1.67
C ASP A 44 3.54 -4.98 0.27
N VAL A 45 4.55 -4.48 -0.45
CA VAL A 45 4.41 -3.99 -1.84
C VAL A 45 3.88 -5.09 -2.76
N LYS A 46 4.44 -6.30 -2.66
CA LYS A 46 3.99 -7.45 -3.46
C LYS A 46 2.53 -7.79 -3.15
N ARG A 47 2.16 -7.85 -1.87
CA ARG A 47 0.79 -8.13 -1.43
C ARG A 47 -0.20 -7.07 -1.93
N ILE A 48 0.17 -5.79 -1.82
CA ILE A 48 -0.67 -4.68 -2.27
C ILE A 48 -0.86 -4.73 -3.79
N ARG A 49 0.19 -5.07 -4.56
CA ARG A 49 0.11 -5.25 -6.02
C ARG A 49 -0.84 -6.39 -6.40
N GLU A 50 -0.74 -7.54 -5.73
CA GLU A 50 -1.63 -8.69 -5.95
C GLU A 50 -3.10 -8.30 -5.70
N VAL A 51 -3.39 -7.68 -4.55
CA VAL A 51 -4.74 -7.23 -4.16
C VAL A 51 -5.30 -6.19 -5.14
N LEU A 52 -4.46 -5.27 -5.62
CA LEU A 52 -4.85 -4.29 -6.63
C LEU A 52 -5.21 -4.97 -7.95
N PHE A 53 -4.40 -5.93 -8.39
CA PHE A 53 -4.65 -6.67 -9.63
C PHE A 53 -5.97 -7.47 -9.55
N GLU A 54 -6.19 -8.21 -8.47
CA GLU A 54 -7.42 -8.99 -8.25
C GLU A 54 -8.69 -8.12 -8.25
N ARG A 55 -8.58 -6.87 -7.80
CA ARG A 55 -9.72 -5.97 -7.61
C ARG A 55 -10.00 -5.04 -8.77
N MET A 56 -8.98 -4.70 -9.56
CA MET A 56 -9.14 -3.88 -10.77
C MET A 56 -9.41 -4.72 -12.02
N ALA A 57 -9.22 -6.03 -11.96
CA ALA A 57 -9.57 -6.97 -13.04
C ALA A 57 -11.05 -7.42 -13.02
N LYS A 58 -11.84 -6.93 -12.05
CA LYS A 58 -13.31 -7.07 -12.00
C LYS A 58 -13.97 -5.76 -12.38
#